data_AF-A0A0R3LH22-F1
#
_entry.id   AF-A0A0R3LH22-F1
#
_cell.length_a   1.000
_cell.length_b   1.000
_cell.length_c   1.000
_cell.angle_alpha   90.00
_cell.angle_beta   90.00
_cell.angle_gamma   90.00
#
_symmetry.space_group_name_H-M   'P 1'
#
loop_
_entity.id
_entity.type
_entity.pdbx_description
1 polymer ?
#
loop_
_entity_poly.entity_id
_entity_poly.type
_entity_poly.pdbx_seq_one_letter_code
_entity_poly.pdbx_strand_id
1 'polypeptide(L)' 'MMDVYLNTKRDLLVVKKGYPMPPIAALGKWRKSKKRVIKVSDEISSALQRQGYYMRKLSDLHSNRD' A
#
# COMPACT_ATOMS: atom_id res chain seq x y z
N MET A 1 3.60 6.45 -12.09
CA MET A 1 2.45 6.87 -11.27
C MET A 1 1.93 5.68 -10.49
N MET A 2 1.47 5.92 -9.26
CA MET A 2 1.05 4.88 -8.34
C MET A 2 -0.32 5.21 -7.75
N ASP A 3 -1.10 4.18 -7.52
CA ASP A 3 -2.35 4.26 -6.79
C ASP A 3 -2.10 3.87 -5.33
N VAL A 4 -2.45 4.77 -4.42
CA VAL A 4 -2.30 4.54 -2.98
C VAL A 4 -3.67 4.25 -2.39
N TYR A 5 -3.74 3.24 -1.53
CA TYR A 5 -4.92 2.81 -0.82
C TYR A 5 -4.63 2.80 0.67
N LEU A 6 -5.63 3.19 1.45
CA LEU A 6 -5.61 3.14 2.91
C LEU A 6 -6.83 2.36 3.37
N ASN A 7 -6.68 1.51 4.39
CA ASN A 7 -7.80 0.85 5.03
C ASN A 7 -8.17 1.50 6.36
N THR A 8 -9.24 1.01 6.99
CA THR A 8 -9.70 1.50 8.30
C THR A 8 -8.70 1.25 9.44
N LYS A 9 -7.84 0.24 9.30
CA LYS A 9 -6.74 -0.05 10.24
C LYS A 9 -5.51 0.83 10.02
N ARG A 10 -5.59 1.81 9.11
CA ARG A 10 -4.48 2.67 8.66
C ARG A 10 -3.37 1.91 7.93
N ASP A 11 -3.61 0.68 7.50
CA ASP A 11 -2.67 -0.03 6.64
C ASP A 11 -2.58 0.69 5.29
N LEU A 12 -1.38 0.66 4.72
CA LEU A 12 -1.01 1.31 3.46
C LEU A 12 -0.81 0.26 2.38
N LEU A 13 -1.42 0.47 1.23
CA LEU A 13 -1.19 -0.32 0.02
C LEU A 13 -0.85 0.63 -1.12
N VAL A 14 0.26 0.39 -1.78
CA VAL A 14 0.70 1.13 -2.96
C VAL A 14 0.74 0.16 -4.13
N VAL A 15 0.05 0.49 -5.21
CA VAL A 15 -0.02 -0.34 -6.42
C VAL A 15 0.50 0.47 -7.59
N LYS A 16 1.33 -0.14 -8.44
CA LYS A 16 1.77 0.49 -9.69
C LYS A 16 0.56 0.65 -10.61
N LYS A 17 0.33 1.84 -11.16
CA LYS A 17 -0.82 2.07 -12.04
C LYS A 17 -0.80 1.07 -13.20
N GLY A 18 -1.94 0.41 -13.45
CA GLY A 18 -2.08 -0.63 -14.47
C GLY A 18 -1.84 -2.06 -13.97
N TYR A 19 -1.39 -2.23 -12.72
CA TYR A 19 -1.33 -3.55 -12.08
C TYR A 19 -2.65 -3.89 -11.40
N PRO A 20 -3.04 -5.18 -11.37
CA PRO A 20 -4.23 -5.61 -10.64
C PRO A 20 -4.02 -5.41 -9.14
N MET A 21 -5.12 -5.21 -8.42
CA MET A 21 -5.10 -5.18 -6.97
C MET A 21 -4.72 -6.58 -6.46
N PRO A 22 -3.72 -6.70 -5.56
CA PRO A 22 -3.26 -8.01 -5.14
C PRO A 22 -4.35 -8.74 -4.33
N PRO A 23 -4.50 -10.07 -4.46
CA PRO A 23 -5.56 -10.83 -3.79
C PRO A 23 -5.59 -10.65 -2.26
N ILE A 24 -4.41 -10.48 -1.65
CA ILE A 24 -4.28 -10.19 -0.21
C ILE A 24 -4.97 -8.89 0.20
N ALA A 25 -5.09 -7.94 -0.73
CA ALA A 25 -5.82 -6.71 -0.51
C ALA A 25 -7.33 -6.89 -0.70
N ALA A 26 -7.83 -7.89 -1.44
CA ALA A 26 -9.27 -8.09 -1.64
C ALA A 26 -10.02 -8.34 -0.32
N LEU A 27 -9.33 -8.85 0.71
CA LEU A 27 -9.88 -9.08 2.05
C LEU A 27 -10.05 -7.80 2.89
N GLY A 28 -9.37 -6.71 2.53
CA GLY A 28 -9.39 -5.46 3.28
C GLY A 28 -10.39 -4.45 2.72
N LYS A 29 -11.02 -3.66 3.60
CA LYS A 29 -11.78 -2.46 3.18
C LYS A 29 -10.81 -1.35 2.79
N TRP A 30 -10.31 -1.41 1.56
CA TRP A 30 -9.38 -0.40 1.02
C TRP A 30 -10.12 0.78 0.40
N ARG A 31 -9.64 1.98 0.70
CA ARG A 31 -10.08 3.23 0.07
C ARG A 31 -8.92 3.81 -0.72
N LYS A 32 -9.13 4.01 -2.02
CA LYS A 32 -8.15 4.70 -2.87
C LYS A 32 -8.00 6.15 -2.43
N SER A 33 -6.77 6.57 -2.20
CA SER A 33 -6.40 7.95 -1.96
C SER A 33 -6.53 8.75 -3.26
N LYS A 34 -7.14 9.93 -3.16
CA LYS A 34 -7.22 10.88 -4.29
C LYS A 34 -5.88 11.58 -4.57
N LYS A 35 -4.88 11.40 -3.69
CA LYS A 35 -3.56 12.04 -3.86
C LYS A 35 -2.80 11.40 -5.01
N ARG A 36 -2.31 12.24 -5.92
CA ARG A 36 -1.41 11.82 -6.99
C ARG A 36 -0.01 11.63 -6.42
N VAL A 37 0.41 10.38 -6.25
CA VAL A 37 1.76 10.05 -5.76
C VAL A 37 2.70 9.86 -6.95
N ILE A 38 3.72 10.71 -7.00
CA ILE A 38 4.73 10.74 -8.07
C ILE A 38 6.04 10.06 -7.63
N LYS A 39 6.36 10.14 -6.33
CA LYS A 39 7.57 9.58 -5.73
C LYS A 39 7.22 8.78 -4.48
N VAL A 40 7.89 7.66 -4.32
CA VAL A 40 7.84 6.79 -3.13
C VAL A 40 9.28 6.51 -2.69
N SER A 41 9.48 5.96 -1.49
CA SER A 41 10.81 5.53 -1.04
C SER A 41 11.36 4.39 -1.91
N ASP A 42 12.68 4.20 -1.89
CA ASP A 42 13.34 3.15 -2.69
C ASP A 42 12.88 1.74 -2.33
N GLU A 43 12.52 1.51 -1.06
CA GLU A 43 11.90 0.28 -0.59
C GLU A 43 10.59 0.00 -1.34
N ILE A 44 9.69 0.99 -1.39
CA ILE A 44 8.41 0.87 -2.08
C ILE A 44 8.65 0.71 -3.58
N SER A 45 9.55 1.50 -4.17
CA SER A 45 9.90 1.42 -5.59
C SER A 45 10.41 0.02 -5.97
N SER A 46 11.26 -0.58 -5.14
CA SER A 46 11.82 -1.92 -5.37
C SER A 46 10.74 -2.99 -5.26
N ALA A 47 9.84 -2.89 -4.27
CA ALA A 47 8.70 -3.79 -4.14
C ALA A 47 7.74 -3.68 -5.34
N LEU A 48 7.44 -2.45 -5.79
CA LEU A 48 6.63 -2.21 -6.98
C LEU A 48 7.25 -2.79 -8.25
N GLN A 49 8.58 -2.75 -8.39
CA GLN A 49 9.28 -3.34 -9.54
C GLN A 49 9.27 -4.87 -9.48
N ARG A 50 9.46 -5.46 -8.29
CA ARG A 50 9.50 -6.93 -8.12
C ARG A 50 8.12 -7.58 -8.18
N GLN A 51 7.12 -6.97 -7.55
CA GLN A 51 5.82 -7.60 -7.27
C GLN A 51 4.63 -6.82 -7.85
N GLY A 52 4.83 -5.56 -8.26
CA GLY A 52 3.75 -4.69 -8.74
C GLY A 52 2.98 -3.94 -7.64
N TYR A 53 3.22 -4.29 -6.37
CA TYR A 53 2.57 -3.66 -5.21
C TYR A 53 3.49 -3.63 -3.98
N TYR A 54 3.15 -2.79 -3.01
CA TYR A 54 3.75 -2.73 -1.68
C TYR A 54 2.64 -2.60 -0.65
N MET A 55 2.69 -3.39 0.43
CA MET A 55 1.71 -3.34 1.50
C MET A 55 2.42 -3.23 2.85
N ARG A 56 2.02 -2.24 3.65
CA ARG A 56 2.49 -2.05 5.02
C ARG A 56 1.30 -2.07 5.97
N LYS A 57 1.33 -3.01 6.90
CA LYS A 57 0.36 -3.07 8.00
C LYS A 57 0.83 -2.14 9.12
N LEU A 58 -0.01 -1.18 9.53
CA LEU A 58 0.25 -0.37 10.72
C LEU A 58 -0.32 -1.01 11.98
N SER A 59 -1.18 -2.01 11.82
CA SER A 59 -1.72 -2.80 12.92
C SER A 59 -0.63 -3.53 13.73
N ASP A 60 0.45 -3.97 13.08
CA ASP A 60 1.61 -4.58 13.76
C ASP A 60 2.50 -3.55 14.48
N LEU A 61 2.42 -2.26 14.13
CA LEU A 61 3.26 -1.21 14.71
C LEU A 61 2.70 -0.61 16.01
N HIS A 62 1.42 -0.83 16.32
CA HIS A 62 0.84 -0.39 17.59
C HIS A 62 1.03 -1.38 18.75
N SER A 63 1.63 -2.56 18.52
CA SER A 63 1.90 -3.53 19.59
C SER A 63 3.20 -3.25 20.38
N ASN A 64 3.88 -2.12 20.18
CA ASN A 64 5.17 -1.85 20.81
C ASN A 64 5.30 -0.42 21.38
N ARG A 65 4.19 0.12 21.89
CA ARG A 65 4.13 1.34 22.71
C ARG A 65 3.38 1.01 24.00
N ASP A 66 3.99 0.15 24.81
CA ASP A 66 3.77 0.09 26.26
C ASP A 66 4.88 0.89 26.95
#